data_AF-A0A4D4KT83-F1
#
_entry.id   AF-A0A4D4KT83-F1
#
_cell.length_a   1.000
_cell.length_b   1.000
_cell.length_c   1.000
_cell.angle_alpha   90.00
_cell.angle_beta   90.00
_cell.angle_gamma   90.00
#
_symmetry.space_group_name_H-M   'P 1'
#
loop_
_entity.id
_entity.type
_entity.pdbx_description
1 polymer ?
#
loop_
_entity_poly.entity_id
_entity_poly.type
_entity_poly.pdbx_seq_one_letter_code
_entity_poly.pdbx_strand_id
1 'polypeptide(L)'
;MGTILEPERPHHTGSGDTVPSTMRTDTPADAAEQAMTARKGGAPPPDLELLVHGVGGTTPEEMLGDPRTSLVTGDETAAVYRRADDIDAEQRPPEDREGPDRDGPIREAYVWCNLTSGNSSRALWLLLLPFMVANLAHWMRPPADRRERTVRTYGLLVRLVALTLTVLLIAGACEVALDLVAWQCAGSADCAGGKSWLGFLSPENHGWWSQPGRRLALAAVLPGALTGLLWYLSNRTWSAYEASPPLERPVDESAPEAGNRPALCLPGFWYGRRIVARLRAAHTAAGFLTIAAGLTLPTTTHDRKPGGSGLQDTAGWALLTLLCAGAVMVVAVVCYRGRSETKVDGELDRITITALPGAALAVLALSVLYAGWSRPGWVSTDQLPGNEAFCAIAIGVGALIVTMAVCALVLHRAAPGRTPLYGLAGPAVAVLACGLGAVLAGGVAQRFADWLDGGGTPGEGPGIAPPVLLTWLATAIPALLLALVVLLLIFTVRVWRVRNRLLPTIMDGYPGERPDPVRTRRIAGTIARAGLTDSARGSSAPSRC
;
A
#
# COMPACT_ATOMS: atom_id res chain seq x y z
N MET A 1 25.55 -9.60 -47.40
CA MET A 1 26.53 -10.33 -48.24
C MET A 1 27.91 -9.98 -47.71
N GLY A 2 28.71 -10.97 -47.29
CA GLY A 2 29.95 -10.80 -46.51
C GLY A 2 29.71 -11.17 -45.04
N THR A 3 29.78 -12.42 -44.58
CA THR A 3 30.79 -13.50 -44.65
C THR A 3 31.93 -13.35 -43.64
N ILE A 4 31.97 -14.38 -42.79
CA ILE A 4 32.87 -14.77 -41.70
C ILE A 4 34.34 -14.85 -42.15
N LEU A 5 35.28 -14.45 -41.28
CA LEU A 5 36.63 -15.02 -41.21
C LEU A 5 37.12 -15.08 -39.75
N GLU A 6 37.47 -16.29 -39.32
CA GLU A 6 38.20 -16.64 -38.10
C GLU A 6 39.68 -16.19 -38.18
N PRO A 7 40.37 -15.97 -37.04
CA PRO A 7 41.81 -15.74 -37.01
C PRO A 7 42.62 -17.01 -36.70
N GLU A 8 43.81 -17.03 -37.27
CA GLU A 8 44.86 -18.06 -37.24
C GLU A 8 45.39 -18.40 -35.83
N ARG A 9 45.81 -19.67 -35.66
CA ARG A 9 46.77 -20.10 -34.63
C ARG A 9 48.18 -20.13 -35.21
N PRO A 10 49.21 -19.97 -34.36
CA PRO A 10 50.45 -20.70 -34.52
C PRO A 10 50.69 -21.69 -33.37
N HIS A 11 51.18 -22.87 -33.74
CA HIS A 11 51.74 -23.89 -32.86
C HIS A 11 53.20 -23.57 -32.53
N HIS A 12 53.62 -23.77 -31.27
CA HIS A 12 54.91 -24.39 -30.96
C HIS A 12 54.86 -25.08 -29.58
N THR A 13 55.74 -26.06 -29.46
CA THR A 13 55.70 -27.27 -28.65
C THR A 13 56.54 -27.19 -27.37
N GLY A 14 55.99 -27.71 -26.27
CA GLY A 14 56.67 -28.61 -25.31
C GLY A 14 57.72 -28.05 -24.33
N SER A 15 57.40 -28.07 -23.03
CA SER A 15 58.16 -28.78 -21.98
C SER A 15 57.41 -28.64 -20.66
N GLY A 16 57.27 -29.74 -19.94
CA GLY A 16 56.49 -29.81 -18.70
C GLY A 16 57.20 -29.16 -17.52
N ASP A 17 56.39 -28.52 -16.68
CA ASP A 17 56.62 -28.40 -15.24
C ASP A 17 55.28 -28.57 -14.53
N THR A 18 55.19 -29.63 -13.74
CA THR A 18 54.07 -29.96 -12.87
C THR A 18 54.06 -29.03 -11.66
N VAL A 19 53.07 -28.13 -11.59
CA VAL A 19 52.73 -27.41 -10.35
C VAL A 19 51.45 -28.05 -9.77
N PRO A 20 51.44 -28.49 -8.50
CA PRO A 20 50.27 -29.15 -7.93
C PRO A 20 49.12 -28.16 -7.74
N SER A 21 48.01 -28.44 -8.42
CA SER A 21 46.73 -27.77 -8.21
C SER A 21 46.23 -28.08 -6.79
N THR A 22 46.30 -27.10 -5.91
CA THR A 22 45.51 -27.06 -4.67
C THR A 22 44.60 -25.83 -4.75
N MET A 23 43.62 -25.90 -5.64
CA MET A 23 42.51 -24.94 -5.64
C MET A 23 41.65 -25.25 -4.42
N ARG A 24 41.93 -24.56 -3.31
CA ARG A 24 41.03 -24.51 -2.16
C ARG A 24 39.78 -23.78 -2.64
N THR A 25 38.67 -24.50 -2.76
CA THR A 25 37.36 -23.88 -2.98
C THR A 25 36.97 -23.19 -1.69
N ASP A 26 37.23 -21.89 -1.59
CA ASP A 26 36.78 -21.09 -0.46
C ASP A 26 35.24 -21.14 -0.40
N THR A 27 34.72 -21.66 0.70
CA THR A 27 33.28 -21.73 0.96
C THR A 27 32.79 -20.30 1.24
N PRO A 28 31.52 -19.93 0.99
CA PRO A 28 31.00 -18.60 1.35
C PRO A 28 31.25 -18.21 2.82
N ALA A 29 31.40 -19.19 3.71
CA ALA A 29 31.80 -19.01 5.10
C ALA A 29 33.27 -18.56 5.26
N ASP A 30 34.19 -19.09 4.46
CA ASP A 30 35.61 -18.73 4.48
C ASP A 30 35.82 -17.29 3.95
N ALA A 31 35.04 -16.89 2.94
CA ALA A 31 35.03 -15.52 2.42
C ALA A 31 34.44 -14.51 3.43
N ALA A 32 33.41 -14.90 4.18
CA ALA A 32 32.83 -14.08 5.25
C ALA A 32 33.78 -13.94 6.45
N GLU A 33 34.50 -15.00 6.83
CA GLU A 33 35.49 -14.98 7.90
C GLU A 33 36.74 -14.17 7.51
N GLN A 34 37.17 -14.22 6.25
CA GLN A 34 38.21 -13.35 5.69
C GLN A 34 37.77 -11.87 5.63
N ALA A 35 36.53 -11.57 5.23
CA ALA A 35 35.99 -10.22 5.26
C ALA A 35 35.86 -9.67 6.69
N MET A 36 35.53 -10.52 7.65
CA MET A 36 35.37 -10.14 9.06
C MET A 36 36.73 -9.98 9.79
N THR A 37 37.74 -10.75 9.41
CA THR A 37 39.14 -10.57 9.88
C THR A 37 39.80 -9.35 9.26
N ALA A 38 39.55 -9.05 7.98
CA ALA A 38 39.97 -7.79 7.35
C ALA A 38 39.36 -6.55 8.02
N ARG A 39 38.12 -6.65 8.52
CA ARG A 39 37.43 -5.57 9.26
C ARG A 39 37.97 -5.35 10.68
N LYS A 40 38.54 -6.37 11.33
CA LYS A 40 39.11 -6.25 12.68
C LYS A 40 40.50 -5.59 12.71
N GLY A 41 41.18 -5.49 11.56
CA GLY A 41 42.44 -4.76 11.39
C GLY A 41 42.36 -3.50 10.54
N GLY A 42 41.16 -3.12 10.06
CA GLY A 42 40.94 -1.97 9.19
C GLY A 42 40.83 -0.66 9.97
N ALA A 43 41.35 0.42 9.39
CA ALA A 43 41.12 1.77 9.90
C ALA A 43 39.61 2.07 10.02
N PRO A 44 39.20 2.92 10.99
CA PRO A 44 37.79 3.27 11.17
C PRO A 44 37.17 3.79 9.87
N PRO A 45 35.89 3.46 9.58
CA PRO A 45 35.21 3.96 8.39
C PRO A 45 35.14 5.50 8.42
N PRO A 46 35.09 6.17 7.25
CA PRO A 46 34.95 7.62 7.22
C PRO A 46 33.62 8.06 7.83
N ASP A 47 33.60 9.26 8.41
CA ASP A 47 32.36 9.90 8.85
C ASP A 47 31.47 10.22 7.64
N LEU A 48 30.19 9.90 7.75
CA LEU A 48 29.18 10.08 6.70
C LEU A 48 28.10 11.08 7.14
N GLU A 49 27.72 11.97 6.23
CA GLU A 49 26.57 12.87 6.34
C GLU A 49 25.52 12.48 5.29
N LEU A 50 24.38 11.97 5.73
CA LEU A 50 23.27 11.64 4.84
C LEU A 50 22.33 12.84 4.67
N LEU A 51 22.36 13.45 3.49
CA LEU A 51 21.44 14.48 3.06
C LEU A 51 20.13 13.83 2.59
N VAL A 52 19.01 14.23 3.18
CA VAL A 52 17.67 13.74 2.82
C VAL A 52 16.76 14.92 2.51
N HIS A 53 16.22 14.96 1.30
CA HIS A 53 15.32 16.02 0.89
C HIS A 53 13.89 15.82 1.42
N GLY A 54 13.11 16.92 1.50
CA GLY A 54 11.67 16.86 1.82
C GLY A 54 10.78 16.44 0.63
N VAL A 55 9.46 16.41 0.82
CA VAL A 55 8.47 15.92 -0.17
C VAL A 55 8.49 16.66 -1.52
N GLY A 56 9.09 17.85 -1.59
CA GLY A 56 9.20 18.63 -2.83
C GLY A 56 10.17 18.06 -3.88
N GLY A 57 11.03 17.11 -3.50
CA GLY A 57 12.08 16.59 -4.36
C GLY A 57 13.24 17.57 -4.57
N THR A 58 14.34 17.05 -5.11
CA THR A 58 15.56 17.77 -5.52
C THR A 58 16.45 16.79 -6.30
N THR A 59 17.44 17.29 -7.02
CA THR A 59 18.42 16.42 -7.71
C THR A 59 19.63 16.12 -6.80
N PRO A 60 20.36 15.02 -7.03
CA PRO A 60 21.58 14.75 -6.26
C PRO A 60 22.65 15.85 -6.47
N GLU A 61 22.70 16.49 -7.65
CA GLU A 61 23.63 17.59 -7.93
C GLU A 61 23.32 18.82 -7.07
N GLU A 62 22.03 19.14 -6.90
CA GLU A 62 21.60 20.25 -6.04
C GLU A 62 21.86 19.96 -4.56
N MET A 63 21.63 18.73 -4.10
CA MET A 63 21.90 18.33 -2.72
C MET A 63 23.39 18.34 -2.39
N LEU A 64 24.19 17.78 -3.30
CA LEU A 64 25.64 17.66 -3.12
C LEU A 64 26.38 18.93 -3.51
N GLY A 65 25.74 19.87 -4.23
CA GLY A 65 26.38 21.07 -4.76
C GLY A 65 27.48 20.77 -5.79
N ASP A 66 27.38 19.64 -6.50
CA ASP A 66 28.38 19.17 -7.47
C ASP A 66 27.67 18.54 -8.67
N PRO A 67 27.95 18.96 -9.92
CA PRO A 67 27.36 18.37 -11.12
C PRO A 67 27.84 16.93 -11.39
N ARG A 68 28.96 16.49 -10.79
CA ARG A 68 29.55 15.16 -10.98
C ARG A 68 29.11 14.26 -9.83
N THR A 69 27.92 13.68 -9.96
CA THR A 69 27.39 12.72 -8.99
C THR A 69 27.49 11.28 -9.52
N SER A 70 27.73 10.34 -8.61
CA SER A 70 27.83 8.91 -8.90
C SER A 70 26.85 8.14 -8.04
N LEU A 71 26.14 7.18 -8.64
CA LEU A 71 25.23 6.27 -7.94
C LEU A 71 26.03 5.31 -7.06
N VAL A 72 25.74 5.29 -5.77
CA VAL A 72 26.34 4.35 -4.81
C VAL A 72 25.50 3.09 -4.71
N THR A 73 24.18 3.25 -4.50
CA THR A 73 23.24 2.15 -4.34
C THR A 73 21.81 2.60 -4.62
N GLY A 74 20.93 1.65 -4.92
CA GLY A 74 19.52 1.88 -5.24
C GLY A 74 19.23 1.85 -6.74
N ASP A 75 18.10 2.45 -7.11
CA ASP A 75 17.57 2.44 -8.47
C ASP A 75 17.04 3.82 -8.90
N GLU A 76 16.43 3.90 -10.09
CA GLU A 76 15.82 5.13 -10.60
C GLU A 76 14.67 5.68 -9.72
N THR A 77 14.13 4.87 -8.80
CA THR A 77 13.01 5.24 -7.92
C THR A 77 13.51 5.83 -6.61
N ALA A 78 14.50 5.19 -5.99
CA ALA A 78 15.17 5.70 -4.80
C ALA A 78 16.63 5.23 -4.75
N ALA A 79 17.53 6.18 -4.57
CA ALA A 79 18.96 5.93 -4.66
C ALA A 79 19.78 6.84 -3.75
N VAL A 80 20.98 6.36 -3.42
CA VAL A 80 22.01 7.12 -2.71
C VAL A 80 23.09 7.51 -3.72
N TYR A 81 23.43 8.79 -3.76
CA TYR A 81 24.46 9.36 -4.61
C TYR A 81 25.57 9.98 -3.77
N ARG A 82 26.79 9.97 -4.30
CA ARG A 82 27.94 10.71 -3.79
C ARG A 82 28.51 11.61 -4.88
N ARG A 83 29.37 12.54 -4.48
CA ARG A 83 30.24 13.23 -5.44
C ARG A 83 31.17 12.19 -6.08
N ALA A 84 31.50 12.37 -7.36
CA ALA A 84 32.39 11.46 -8.07
C ALA A 84 33.75 11.33 -7.37
N ASP A 85 34.23 12.43 -6.78
CA ASP A 85 35.49 12.48 -6.04
C ASP A 85 35.41 11.77 -4.67
N ASP A 86 34.26 11.22 -4.25
CA ASP A 86 34.05 10.56 -2.96
C ASP A 86 33.61 9.10 -3.05
N ILE A 87 33.57 8.54 -4.27
CA ILE A 87 33.06 7.18 -4.49
C ILE A 87 33.91 6.10 -3.84
N ASP A 88 35.23 6.28 -3.81
CA ASP A 88 36.22 5.33 -3.26
C ASP A 88 36.74 5.73 -1.88
N ALA A 89 35.99 6.57 -1.15
CA ALA A 89 36.48 7.16 0.08
C ALA A 89 36.81 6.12 1.18
N GLU A 90 36.12 4.98 1.18
CA GLU A 90 36.40 3.84 2.06
C GLU A 90 37.76 3.17 1.77
N GLN A 91 38.30 3.33 0.56
CA GLN A 91 39.57 2.74 0.14
C GLN A 91 40.77 3.66 0.43
N ARG A 92 40.52 4.93 0.78
CA ARG A 92 41.59 5.91 1.05
C ARG A 92 42.24 5.69 2.41
N PRO A 93 43.54 5.97 2.59
CA PRO A 93 44.17 6.02 3.90
C PRO A 93 43.49 7.04 4.84
N PRO A 94 43.44 6.82 6.16
CA PRO A 94 42.83 7.77 7.11
C PRO A 94 43.39 9.19 7.04
N GLU A 95 44.70 9.30 6.83
CA GLU A 95 45.42 10.58 6.69
C GLU A 95 44.92 11.39 5.48
N ASP A 96 44.55 10.70 4.38
CA ASP A 96 43.97 11.32 3.18
C ASP A 96 42.46 11.60 3.33
N ARG A 97 41.80 10.99 4.33
CA ARG A 97 40.39 11.27 4.67
C ARG A 97 40.26 12.50 5.56
N GLU A 98 41.25 12.78 6.39
CA GLU A 98 41.29 13.90 7.35
C GLU A 98 42.24 15.03 6.92
N GLY A 99 42.73 14.98 5.68
CA GLY A 99 43.69 15.95 5.15
C GLY A 99 43.20 17.40 5.24
N PRO A 100 44.11 18.38 5.33
CA PRO A 100 43.81 19.78 5.64
C PRO A 100 42.87 20.49 4.64
N ASP A 101 42.67 19.93 3.45
CA ASP A 101 41.81 20.47 2.39
C ASP A 101 40.37 19.95 2.43
N ARG A 102 40.01 19.05 3.36
CA ARG A 102 38.68 18.41 3.40
C ARG A 102 37.77 19.01 4.48
N ASP A 103 36.75 19.74 4.03
CA ASP A 103 35.70 20.30 4.89
C ASP A 103 34.64 19.23 5.28
N GLY A 104 34.98 18.36 6.23
CA GLY A 104 34.01 17.56 6.98
C GLY A 104 33.62 16.18 6.40
N PRO A 105 32.51 15.59 6.88
CA PRO A 105 32.12 14.21 6.57
C PRO A 105 31.78 14.02 5.08
N ILE A 106 31.86 12.77 4.61
CA ILE A 106 31.45 12.42 3.25
C ILE A 106 29.94 12.61 3.13
N ARG A 107 29.52 13.44 2.18
CA ARG A 107 28.11 13.70 1.94
C ARG A 107 27.52 12.68 0.98
N GLU A 108 26.42 12.07 1.41
CA GLU A 108 25.58 11.19 0.60
C GLU A 108 24.22 11.83 0.40
N ALA A 109 23.74 11.92 -0.84
CA ALA A 109 22.40 12.39 -1.14
C ALA A 109 21.46 11.20 -1.31
N TYR A 110 20.49 11.05 -0.41
CA TYR A 110 19.38 10.12 -0.59
C TYR A 110 18.25 10.80 -1.36
N VAL A 111 18.10 10.39 -2.62
CA VAL A 111 17.09 10.90 -3.55
C VAL A 111 15.93 9.91 -3.61
N TRP A 112 14.74 10.36 -3.21
CA TRP A 112 13.55 9.51 -3.05
C TRP A 112 12.30 10.10 -3.69
N CYS A 113 12.41 11.23 -4.40
CA CYS A 113 11.27 11.94 -4.99
C CYS A 113 10.42 11.06 -5.92
N ASN A 114 11.05 10.15 -6.67
CA ASN A 114 10.35 9.26 -7.59
C ASN A 114 9.44 8.23 -6.91
N LEU A 115 9.59 7.98 -5.60
CA LEU A 115 8.61 7.22 -4.80
C LEU A 115 7.24 7.93 -4.69
N THR A 116 7.21 9.26 -4.84
CA THR A 116 6.00 10.08 -4.63
C THR A 116 5.52 10.82 -5.88
N SER A 117 6.40 11.09 -6.85
CA SER A 117 6.09 11.91 -8.04
C SER A 117 6.32 11.19 -9.39
N GLY A 118 6.65 9.90 -9.41
CA GLY A 118 6.88 9.12 -10.63
C GLY A 118 5.66 9.04 -11.57
N ASN A 119 5.90 8.97 -12.88
CA ASN A 119 4.93 9.38 -13.90
C ASN A 119 4.08 8.28 -14.58
N SER A 120 3.90 7.07 -14.01
CA SER A 120 3.24 5.98 -14.74
C SER A 120 2.01 5.32 -14.08
N SER A 121 1.47 5.84 -12.97
CA SER A 121 0.30 5.18 -12.34
C SER A 121 -0.66 6.10 -11.57
N ARG A 122 -0.82 7.38 -11.94
CA ARG A 122 -1.69 8.34 -11.21
C ARG A 122 -3.11 7.83 -10.92
N ALA A 123 -3.72 7.09 -11.84
CA ALA A 123 -5.04 6.49 -11.63
C ALA A 123 -5.00 5.36 -10.57
N LEU A 124 -3.97 4.51 -10.60
CA LEU A 124 -3.76 3.49 -9.58
C LEU A 124 -3.50 4.10 -8.20
N TRP A 125 -2.81 5.25 -8.14
CA TRP A 125 -2.60 5.98 -6.89
C TRP A 125 -3.92 6.43 -6.26
N LEU A 126 -4.89 6.89 -7.05
CA LEU A 126 -6.22 7.25 -6.52
C LEU A 126 -6.97 6.04 -5.97
N LEU A 127 -6.86 4.88 -6.64
CA LEU A 127 -7.43 3.62 -6.18
C LEU A 127 -6.80 3.14 -4.86
N LEU A 128 -5.48 3.30 -4.71
CA LEU A 128 -4.71 2.86 -3.55
C LEU A 128 -4.65 3.89 -2.43
N LEU A 129 -5.11 5.12 -2.66
CA LEU A 129 -5.08 6.22 -1.70
C LEU A 129 -5.69 5.85 -0.33
N PRO A 130 -6.86 5.17 -0.23
CA PRO A 130 -7.39 4.73 1.06
C PRO A 130 -6.39 3.85 1.85
N PHE A 131 -5.68 2.96 1.17
CA PHE A 131 -4.69 2.07 1.80
C PHE A 131 -3.45 2.83 2.26
N MET A 132 -2.99 3.80 1.46
CA MET A 132 -1.88 4.67 1.85
C MET A 132 -2.21 5.46 3.12
N VAL A 133 -3.41 6.03 3.18
CA VAL A 133 -3.89 6.77 4.35
C VAL A 133 -4.01 5.84 5.56
N ALA A 134 -4.56 4.63 5.38
CA ALA A 134 -4.61 3.63 6.45
C ALA A 134 -3.21 3.24 6.98
N ASN A 135 -2.20 3.18 6.12
CA ASN A 135 -0.82 2.90 6.52
C ASN A 135 -0.26 3.97 7.47
N LEU A 136 -0.64 5.24 7.29
CA LEU A 136 -0.25 6.33 8.20
C LEU A 136 -0.83 6.14 9.61
N ALA A 137 -2.01 5.53 9.74
CA ALA A 137 -2.66 5.32 11.04
C ALA A 137 -1.82 4.43 11.97
N HIS A 138 -0.99 3.54 11.43
CA HIS A 138 -0.04 2.75 12.21
C HIS A 138 0.99 3.63 12.92
N TRP A 139 1.59 4.56 12.19
CA TRP A 139 2.66 5.45 12.67
C TRP A 139 2.15 6.59 13.55
N MET A 140 0.86 6.90 13.47
CA MET A 140 0.20 7.89 14.34
C MET A 140 -0.26 7.33 15.70
N ARG A 141 0.07 6.06 16.00
CA ARG A 141 -0.19 5.47 17.32
C ARG A 141 0.56 6.28 18.41
N PRO A 142 -0.08 6.57 19.56
CA PRO A 142 0.62 7.17 20.68
C PRO A 142 1.84 6.33 21.14
N PRO A 143 2.93 6.97 21.60
CA PRO A 143 4.02 6.27 22.26
C PRO A 143 3.48 5.63 23.54
N ALA A 144 4.05 4.49 23.94
CA ALA A 144 3.63 3.83 25.17
C ALA A 144 4.78 3.03 25.77
N ASP A 145 5.06 3.31 27.04
CA ASP A 145 5.94 2.50 27.85
C ASP A 145 5.13 1.36 28.48
N ARG A 146 5.62 0.11 28.36
CA ARG A 146 5.11 -1.07 29.08
C ARG A 146 3.64 -1.47 28.81
N ARG A 147 3.09 -1.24 27.60
CA ARG A 147 1.74 -1.70 27.19
C ARG A 147 1.71 -2.53 25.92
N GLU A 148 2.55 -3.56 25.85
CA GLU A 148 2.72 -4.42 24.66
C GLU A 148 1.40 -4.97 24.11
N ARG A 149 0.49 -5.45 24.97
CA ARG A 149 -0.80 -6.00 24.51
C ARG A 149 -1.64 -4.96 23.78
N THR A 150 -1.74 -3.75 24.31
CA THR A 150 -2.53 -2.67 23.69
C THR A 150 -1.89 -2.19 22.39
N VAL A 151 -0.55 -2.13 22.34
CA VAL A 151 0.20 -1.81 21.12
C VAL A 151 -0.05 -2.87 20.03
N ARG A 152 -0.02 -4.16 20.40
CA ARG A 152 -0.32 -5.28 19.48
C ARG A 152 -1.77 -5.24 19.02
N THR A 153 -2.72 -4.98 19.91
CA THR A 153 -4.14 -4.82 19.56
C THR A 153 -4.36 -3.66 18.60
N TYR A 154 -3.75 -2.50 18.85
CA TYR A 154 -3.81 -1.37 17.93
C TYR A 154 -3.28 -1.73 16.54
N GLY A 155 -2.10 -2.37 16.47
CA GLY A 155 -1.53 -2.83 15.21
C GLY A 155 -2.38 -3.90 14.51
N LEU A 156 -3.10 -4.74 15.25
CA LEU A 156 -4.09 -5.67 14.70
C LEU A 156 -5.28 -4.91 14.09
N LEU A 157 -5.84 -3.94 14.82
CA LEU A 157 -6.99 -3.16 14.36
C LEU A 157 -6.68 -2.40 13.07
N VAL A 158 -5.48 -1.80 12.94
CA VAL A 158 -5.05 -1.15 11.70
C VAL A 158 -5.01 -2.15 10.53
N ARG A 159 -4.52 -3.37 10.76
CA ARG A 159 -4.50 -4.42 9.72
C ARG A 159 -5.90 -4.89 9.34
N LEU A 160 -6.82 -5.00 10.29
CA LEU A 160 -8.23 -5.34 10.02
C LEU A 160 -8.97 -4.22 9.28
N VAL A 161 -8.68 -2.95 9.59
CA VAL A 161 -9.17 -1.79 8.83
C VAL A 161 -8.68 -1.86 7.39
N ALA A 162 -7.38 -2.11 7.17
CA ALA A 162 -6.83 -2.27 5.83
C ALA A 162 -7.46 -3.47 5.08
N LEU A 163 -7.67 -4.60 5.75
CA LEU A 163 -8.35 -5.76 5.15
C LEU A 163 -9.79 -5.40 4.73
N THR A 164 -10.50 -4.65 5.56
CA THR A 164 -11.86 -4.21 5.27
C THR A 164 -11.90 -3.25 4.08
N LEU A 165 -10.89 -2.39 3.89
CA LEU A 165 -10.75 -1.60 2.67
C LEU A 165 -10.60 -2.47 1.42
N THR A 166 -9.92 -3.62 1.50
CA THR A 166 -9.87 -4.58 0.37
C THR A 166 -11.23 -5.19 0.09
N VAL A 167 -11.95 -5.62 1.12
CA VAL A 167 -13.31 -6.15 0.96
C VAL A 167 -14.21 -5.08 0.34
N LEU A 168 -14.17 -3.84 0.83
CA LEU A 168 -14.98 -2.74 0.32
C LEU A 168 -14.63 -2.38 -1.14
N LEU A 169 -13.35 -2.36 -1.49
CA LEU A 169 -12.89 -2.11 -2.86
C LEU A 169 -13.41 -3.17 -3.83
N ILE A 170 -13.24 -4.44 -3.48
CA ILE A 170 -13.67 -5.55 -4.34
C ILE A 170 -15.19 -5.68 -4.36
N ALA A 171 -15.86 -5.46 -3.24
CA ALA A 171 -17.32 -5.38 -3.17
C ALA A 171 -17.87 -4.25 -4.06
N GLY A 172 -17.24 -3.07 -4.07
CA GLY A 172 -17.61 -1.98 -4.97
C GLY A 172 -17.37 -2.32 -6.46
N ALA A 173 -16.33 -3.08 -6.78
CA ALA A 173 -16.13 -3.59 -8.14
C ALA A 173 -17.17 -4.66 -8.53
N CYS A 174 -17.53 -5.53 -7.57
CA CYS A 174 -18.63 -6.49 -7.73
C CYS A 174 -19.98 -5.80 -7.90
N GLU A 175 -20.25 -4.73 -7.17
CA GLU A 175 -21.45 -3.92 -7.32
C GLU A 175 -21.60 -3.43 -8.76
N VAL A 176 -20.56 -2.81 -9.32
CA VAL A 176 -20.59 -2.33 -10.70
C VAL A 176 -20.75 -3.48 -11.70
N ALA A 177 -19.95 -4.53 -11.56
CA ALA A 177 -19.89 -5.61 -12.55
C ALA A 177 -21.08 -6.57 -12.45
N LEU A 178 -21.34 -7.09 -11.25
CA LEU A 178 -22.33 -8.12 -10.99
C LEU A 178 -23.73 -7.55 -10.87
N ASP A 179 -23.93 -6.49 -10.08
CA ASP A 179 -25.27 -5.92 -9.87
C ASP A 179 -25.65 -5.00 -11.04
N LEU A 180 -24.98 -3.85 -11.18
CA LEU A 180 -25.40 -2.82 -12.14
C LEU A 180 -25.35 -3.29 -13.61
N VAL A 181 -24.22 -3.89 -14.02
CA VAL A 181 -24.02 -4.32 -15.42
C VAL A 181 -24.72 -5.64 -15.70
N ALA A 182 -24.42 -6.70 -14.94
CA ALA A 182 -24.85 -8.07 -15.30
C ALA A 182 -26.24 -8.46 -14.80
N TRP A 183 -26.68 -7.93 -13.65
CA TRP A 183 -27.98 -8.23 -13.06
C TRP A 183 -29.06 -7.27 -13.53
N GLN A 184 -28.85 -5.97 -13.36
CA GLN A 184 -29.84 -4.93 -13.66
C GLN A 184 -29.87 -4.59 -15.16
N CYS A 185 -28.79 -4.02 -15.73
CA CYS A 185 -28.81 -3.56 -17.11
C CYS A 185 -28.92 -4.70 -18.13
N ALA A 186 -28.05 -5.71 -18.05
CA ALA A 186 -28.11 -6.86 -18.95
C ALA A 186 -29.35 -7.75 -18.71
N GLY A 187 -30.02 -7.57 -17.56
CA GLY A 187 -31.29 -8.21 -17.24
C GLY A 187 -32.53 -7.48 -17.75
N SER A 188 -32.38 -6.24 -18.22
CA SER A 188 -33.44 -5.42 -18.77
C SER A 188 -33.28 -5.24 -20.28
N ALA A 189 -34.33 -5.57 -21.04
CA ALA A 189 -34.36 -5.34 -22.48
C ALA A 189 -34.20 -3.85 -22.82
N ASP A 190 -34.81 -2.96 -22.04
CA ASP A 190 -34.76 -1.51 -22.24
C ASP A 190 -33.34 -0.97 -22.07
N CYS A 191 -32.61 -1.40 -21.03
CA CYS A 191 -31.23 -0.95 -20.83
C CYS A 191 -30.27 -1.54 -21.88
N ALA A 192 -30.45 -2.81 -22.24
CA ALA A 192 -29.59 -3.52 -23.18
C ALA A 192 -29.85 -3.13 -24.64
N GLY A 193 -31.06 -2.70 -25.00
CA GLY A 193 -31.51 -2.45 -26.38
C GLY A 193 -30.69 -1.41 -27.16
N GLY A 194 -30.03 -0.48 -26.48
CA GLY A 194 -29.11 0.51 -27.07
C GLY A 194 -27.62 0.14 -26.95
N LYS A 195 -27.29 -1.01 -26.38
CA LYS A 195 -25.92 -1.39 -25.99
C LYS A 195 -25.54 -2.73 -26.64
N SER A 196 -25.08 -2.68 -27.89
CA SER A 196 -24.75 -3.87 -28.70
C SER A 196 -23.79 -4.86 -28.02
N TRP A 197 -22.87 -4.36 -27.19
CA TRP A 197 -21.93 -5.16 -26.40
C TRP A 197 -22.58 -5.95 -25.24
N LEU A 198 -23.82 -5.61 -24.84
CA LEU A 198 -24.64 -6.36 -23.87
C LEU A 198 -25.71 -7.23 -24.55
N GLY A 199 -25.93 -7.08 -25.85
CA GLY A 199 -27.03 -7.75 -26.56
C GLY A 199 -27.05 -9.28 -26.33
N PHE A 200 -25.90 -9.95 -26.41
CA PHE A 200 -25.82 -11.40 -26.21
C PHE A 200 -26.17 -11.87 -24.78
N LEU A 201 -26.19 -10.96 -23.80
CA LEU A 201 -26.61 -11.21 -22.43
C LEU A 201 -28.12 -10.95 -22.25
N SER A 202 -28.77 -10.19 -23.15
CA SER A 202 -30.18 -9.79 -23.02
C SER A 202 -31.12 -11.01 -22.84
N PRO A 203 -32.16 -10.92 -21.98
CA PRO A 203 -33.16 -11.98 -21.83
C PRO A 203 -33.87 -12.31 -23.14
N GLU A 204 -34.10 -11.32 -24.01
CA GLU A 204 -34.86 -11.45 -25.26
C GLU A 204 -34.23 -12.40 -26.27
N ASN A 205 -32.90 -12.53 -26.24
CA ASN A 205 -32.19 -13.40 -27.18
C ASN A 205 -32.28 -14.88 -26.80
N HIS A 206 -32.80 -15.21 -25.61
CA HIS A 206 -32.94 -16.58 -25.09
C HIS A 206 -31.68 -17.45 -25.24
N GLY A 207 -30.50 -16.82 -25.34
CA GLY A 207 -29.23 -17.47 -25.61
C GLY A 207 -28.61 -18.11 -24.37
N TRP A 208 -27.50 -18.85 -24.55
CA TRP A 208 -26.79 -19.47 -23.43
C TRP A 208 -26.44 -18.48 -22.31
N TRP A 209 -26.03 -17.26 -22.67
CA TRP A 209 -25.61 -16.22 -21.74
C TRP A 209 -26.76 -15.39 -21.16
N SER A 210 -28.02 -15.65 -21.55
CA SER A 210 -29.17 -14.90 -21.02
C SER A 210 -29.62 -15.33 -19.62
N GLN A 211 -29.09 -16.44 -19.08
CA GLN A 211 -29.41 -16.84 -17.72
C GLN A 211 -28.66 -15.97 -16.69
N PRO A 212 -29.32 -15.46 -15.64
CA PRO A 212 -28.70 -14.54 -14.66
C PRO A 212 -27.38 -15.07 -14.10
N GLY A 213 -27.34 -16.33 -13.67
CA GLY A 213 -26.13 -16.94 -13.11
C GLY A 213 -24.92 -16.96 -14.05
N ARG A 214 -25.15 -17.10 -15.36
CA ARG A 214 -24.08 -17.08 -16.37
C ARG A 214 -23.60 -15.66 -16.69
N ARG A 215 -24.49 -14.68 -16.65
CA ARG A 215 -24.10 -13.25 -16.72
C ARG A 215 -23.21 -12.88 -15.55
N LEU A 216 -23.60 -13.26 -14.33
CA LEU A 216 -22.82 -13.04 -13.12
C LEU A 216 -21.44 -13.72 -13.21
N ALA A 217 -21.40 -14.98 -13.65
CA ALA A 217 -20.16 -15.72 -13.87
C ALA A 217 -19.21 -15.02 -14.85
N LEU A 218 -19.73 -14.48 -15.96
CA LEU A 218 -18.94 -13.71 -16.92
C LEU A 218 -18.47 -12.38 -16.32
N ALA A 219 -19.34 -11.66 -15.64
CA ALA A 219 -19.03 -10.36 -15.05
C ALA A 219 -18.01 -10.43 -13.92
N ALA A 220 -17.89 -11.58 -13.23
CA ALA A 220 -16.86 -11.83 -12.21
C ALA A 220 -15.43 -11.73 -12.75
N VAL A 221 -15.23 -11.81 -14.07
CA VAL A 221 -13.92 -11.58 -14.70
C VAL A 221 -13.36 -10.20 -14.37
N LEU A 222 -14.20 -9.15 -14.31
CA LEU A 222 -13.74 -7.79 -14.04
C LEU A 222 -13.13 -7.62 -12.62
N PRO A 223 -13.85 -7.91 -11.51
CA PRO A 223 -13.26 -7.84 -10.18
C PRO A 223 -12.16 -8.90 -9.96
N GLY A 224 -12.22 -10.04 -10.67
CA GLY A 224 -11.16 -11.05 -10.67
C GLY A 224 -9.86 -10.52 -11.28
N ALA A 225 -9.94 -9.85 -12.44
CA ALA A 225 -8.81 -9.19 -13.10
C ALA A 225 -8.23 -8.07 -12.25
N LEU A 226 -9.07 -7.26 -11.58
CA LEU A 226 -8.63 -6.25 -10.63
C LEU A 226 -7.84 -6.87 -9.47
N THR A 227 -8.38 -7.94 -8.86
CA THR A 227 -7.69 -8.66 -7.77
C THR A 227 -6.37 -9.25 -8.24
N GLY A 228 -6.34 -9.86 -9.43
CA GLY A 228 -5.12 -10.40 -10.04
C GLY A 228 -4.07 -9.33 -10.33
N LEU A 229 -4.48 -8.17 -10.83
CA LEU A 229 -3.60 -7.02 -11.06
C LEU A 229 -2.99 -6.52 -9.75
N LEU A 230 -3.79 -6.35 -8.70
CA LEU A 230 -3.30 -5.92 -7.38
C LEU A 230 -2.34 -6.95 -6.76
N TRP A 231 -2.65 -8.25 -6.90
CA TRP A 231 -1.74 -9.32 -6.50
C TRP A 231 -0.41 -9.25 -7.25
N TYR A 232 -0.45 -9.11 -8.58
CA TYR A 232 0.74 -9.02 -9.43
C TYR A 232 1.62 -7.85 -9.03
N LEU A 233 1.04 -6.66 -8.88
CA LEU A 233 1.75 -5.44 -8.49
C LEU A 233 2.35 -5.58 -7.08
N SER A 234 1.56 -6.08 -6.13
CA SER A 234 2.03 -6.32 -4.75
C SER A 234 3.15 -7.36 -4.68
N ASN A 235 3.10 -8.40 -5.51
CA ASN A 235 4.15 -9.41 -5.57
C ASN A 235 5.43 -8.85 -6.21
N ARG A 236 5.30 -8.04 -7.25
CA ARG A 236 6.43 -7.38 -7.91
C ARG A 236 7.17 -6.42 -6.97
N THR A 237 6.45 -5.55 -6.27
CA THR A 237 7.07 -4.59 -5.33
C THR A 237 7.70 -5.29 -4.13
N TRP A 238 7.05 -6.32 -3.58
CA TRP A 238 7.61 -7.11 -2.48
C TRP A 238 8.89 -7.83 -2.91
N SER A 239 8.91 -8.47 -4.07
CA SER A 239 10.10 -9.17 -4.57
C SER A 239 11.27 -8.21 -4.83
N ALA A 240 10.99 -6.96 -5.22
CA ALA A 240 12.03 -5.95 -5.48
C ALA A 240 12.62 -5.36 -4.19
N TYR A 241 11.79 -5.00 -3.21
CA TYR A 241 12.25 -4.25 -2.03
C TYR A 241 12.48 -5.09 -0.77
N GLU A 242 11.73 -6.18 -0.56
CA GLU A 242 11.80 -7.00 0.66
C GLU A 242 12.71 -8.24 0.51
N ALA A 243 13.33 -8.43 -0.66
CA ALA A 243 14.28 -9.51 -0.90
C ALA A 243 15.70 -9.20 -0.41
N SER A 244 16.01 -7.92 -0.15
CA SER A 244 17.31 -7.48 0.36
C SER A 244 17.42 -7.78 1.86
N PRO A 245 18.31 -8.69 2.30
CA PRO A 245 18.50 -8.94 3.72
C PRO A 245 19.09 -7.69 4.40
N PRO A 246 18.72 -7.39 5.67
CA PRO A 246 19.35 -6.32 6.41
C PRO A 246 20.84 -6.62 6.58
N LEU A 247 21.68 -5.58 6.57
CA LEU A 247 23.11 -5.72 6.85
C LEU A 247 23.28 -6.38 8.23
N GLU A 248 24.02 -7.49 8.27
CA GLU A 248 24.43 -8.10 9.54
C GLU A 248 25.32 -7.08 10.27
N ARG A 249 24.81 -6.56 11.40
CA ARG A 249 25.59 -5.64 12.23
C ARG A 249 26.48 -6.43 13.20
N PRO A 250 27.73 -5.99 13.43
CA PRO A 250 28.68 -6.68 14.31
C PRO A 250 28.33 -6.59 15.82
N VAL A 251 27.31 -5.81 16.20
CA VAL A 251 26.84 -5.70 17.58
C VAL A 251 25.52 -6.46 17.69
N ASP A 252 25.50 -7.46 18.58
CA ASP A 252 24.28 -8.19 18.89
C ASP A 252 23.34 -7.29 19.69
N GLU A 253 22.41 -6.65 18.99
CA GLU A 253 21.37 -5.80 19.58
C GLU A 253 20.37 -6.59 20.45
N SER A 254 20.57 -7.90 20.65
CA SER A 254 19.85 -8.70 21.64
C SER A 254 20.36 -8.54 23.08
N ALA A 255 21.40 -7.72 23.31
CA ALA A 255 21.85 -7.37 24.66
C ALA A 255 20.71 -6.75 25.49
N PRO A 256 20.64 -7.02 26.82
CA PRO A 256 19.60 -6.47 27.71
C PRO A 256 19.44 -4.94 27.66
N GLU A 257 20.45 -4.22 27.16
CA GLU A 257 20.48 -2.78 26.94
C GLU A 257 19.61 -2.28 25.77
N ALA A 258 19.09 -3.17 24.92
CA ALA A 258 18.19 -2.80 23.82
C ALA A 258 16.78 -2.42 24.28
N GLY A 259 16.45 -2.63 25.57
CA GLY A 259 15.14 -2.37 26.15
C GLY A 259 14.63 -0.92 26.07
N ASN A 260 15.45 0.03 25.62
CA ASN A 260 15.09 1.45 25.47
C ASN A 260 15.56 2.09 24.14
N ARG A 261 16.12 1.33 23.19
CA ARG A 261 16.57 1.92 21.91
C ARG A 261 15.39 2.15 20.95
N PRO A 262 15.42 3.23 20.13
CA PRO A 262 14.42 3.42 19.08
C PRO A 262 14.34 2.20 18.17
N ALA A 263 13.13 1.84 17.74
CA ALA A 263 12.91 0.65 16.89
C ALA A 263 13.76 0.65 15.61
N LEU A 264 14.06 1.84 15.06
CA LEU A 264 14.94 2.04 13.91
C LEU A 264 16.34 1.46 14.07
N CYS A 265 16.81 1.27 15.30
CA CYS A 265 18.08 0.61 15.55
C CYS A 265 17.97 -0.89 15.31
N LEU A 266 16.83 -1.50 15.65
CA LEU A 266 16.68 -2.95 15.72
C LEU A 266 16.66 -3.62 14.33
N PRO A 267 17.34 -4.77 14.16
CA PRO A 267 17.50 -5.40 12.85
C PRO A 267 16.17 -5.88 12.23
N GLY A 268 15.21 -6.28 13.06
CA GLY A 268 13.88 -6.69 12.61
C GLY A 268 13.01 -5.52 12.10
N PHE A 269 13.34 -4.27 12.44
CA PHE A 269 12.63 -3.07 11.96
C PHE A 269 12.83 -2.79 10.48
N TRP A 270 13.91 -3.29 9.88
CA TRP A 270 14.20 -3.09 8.46
C TRP A 270 13.79 -4.29 7.58
N TYR A 271 13.43 -5.42 8.19
CA TYR A 271 13.07 -6.64 7.45
C TYR A 271 11.62 -7.08 7.71
N GLY A 272 10.73 -6.80 6.75
CA GLY A 272 9.29 -7.07 6.83
C GLY A 272 8.84 -8.27 5.98
N ARG A 273 9.78 -8.98 5.35
CA ARG A 273 9.51 -9.94 4.27
C ARG A 273 8.38 -10.93 4.56
N ARG A 274 8.39 -11.60 5.72
CA ARG A 274 7.36 -12.59 6.10
C ARG A 274 5.98 -11.97 6.35
N ILE A 275 5.91 -10.87 7.11
CA ILE A 275 4.64 -10.24 7.45
C ILE A 275 3.96 -9.64 6.21
N VAL A 276 4.73 -9.00 5.33
CA VAL A 276 4.18 -8.45 4.07
C VAL A 276 3.69 -9.57 3.16
N ALA A 277 4.42 -10.69 3.06
CA ALA A 277 3.97 -11.84 2.28
C ALA A 277 2.66 -12.47 2.80
N ARG A 278 2.53 -12.61 4.12
CA ARG A 278 1.30 -13.14 4.75
C ARG A 278 0.11 -12.21 4.58
N LEU A 279 0.31 -10.90 4.75
CA LEU A 279 -0.74 -9.92 4.51
C LEU A 279 -1.16 -9.91 3.04
N ARG A 280 -0.20 -9.91 2.09
CA ARG A 280 -0.52 -10.03 0.66
C ARG A 280 -1.38 -11.25 0.37
N ALA A 281 -1.03 -12.41 0.92
CA ALA A 281 -1.82 -13.63 0.76
C ALA A 281 -3.23 -13.48 1.33
N ALA A 282 -3.37 -12.93 2.54
CA ALA A 282 -4.67 -12.71 3.18
C ALA A 282 -5.56 -11.71 2.40
N HIS A 283 -5.01 -10.59 1.92
CA HIS A 283 -5.72 -9.60 1.12
C HIS A 283 -6.15 -10.17 -0.24
N THR A 284 -5.28 -10.94 -0.90
CA THR A 284 -5.60 -11.61 -2.18
C THR A 284 -6.73 -12.62 -2.01
N ALA A 285 -6.65 -13.44 -0.96
CA ALA A 285 -7.71 -14.40 -0.64
C ALA A 285 -9.03 -13.70 -0.27
N ALA A 286 -8.99 -12.61 0.50
CA ALA A 286 -10.17 -11.81 0.81
C ALA A 286 -10.84 -11.26 -0.46
N GLY A 287 -10.06 -10.80 -1.43
CA GLY A 287 -10.58 -10.36 -2.73
C GLY A 287 -11.33 -11.47 -3.45
N PHE A 288 -10.70 -12.64 -3.64
CA PHE A 288 -11.37 -13.77 -4.29
C PHE A 288 -12.62 -14.27 -3.55
N LEU A 289 -12.56 -14.35 -2.21
CA LEU A 289 -13.71 -14.75 -1.40
C LEU A 289 -14.85 -13.73 -1.45
N THR A 290 -14.55 -12.43 -1.59
CA THR A 290 -15.57 -11.38 -1.75
C THR A 290 -16.34 -11.56 -3.06
N ILE A 291 -15.62 -11.83 -4.16
CA ILE A 291 -16.24 -12.11 -5.47
C ILE A 291 -17.07 -13.40 -5.40
N ALA A 292 -16.50 -14.44 -4.81
CA ALA A 292 -17.16 -15.73 -4.65
C ALA A 292 -18.44 -15.63 -3.80
N ALA A 293 -18.46 -14.78 -2.77
CA ALA A 293 -19.66 -14.46 -2.00
C ALA A 293 -20.71 -13.72 -2.83
N GLY A 294 -20.30 -12.74 -3.65
CA GLY A 294 -21.19 -12.02 -4.57
C GLY A 294 -21.84 -12.91 -5.63
N LEU A 295 -21.22 -14.03 -5.99
CA LEU A 295 -21.81 -15.05 -6.86
C LEU A 295 -22.69 -16.03 -6.10
N THR A 296 -22.17 -16.58 -4.99
CA THR A 296 -22.78 -17.71 -4.27
C THR A 296 -24.02 -17.29 -3.50
N LEU A 297 -24.01 -16.11 -2.87
CA LEU A 297 -25.13 -15.66 -2.05
C LEU A 297 -26.45 -15.51 -2.84
N PRO A 298 -26.50 -14.82 -3.99
CA PRO A 298 -27.73 -14.72 -4.78
C PRO A 298 -28.16 -16.06 -5.37
N THR A 299 -27.23 -16.90 -5.83
CA THR A 299 -27.55 -18.22 -6.41
C THR A 299 -28.13 -19.18 -5.37
N THR A 300 -27.52 -19.27 -4.18
CA THR A 300 -28.04 -20.13 -3.10
C THR A 300 -29.37 -19.58 -2.54
N THR A 301 -29.57 -18.25 -2.58
CA THR A 301 -30.86 -17.64 -2.20
C THR A 301 -31.97 -17.96 -3.20
N HIS A 302 -31.65 -18.15 -4.48
CA HIS A 302 -32.60 -18.65 -5.45
C HIS A 302 -32.87 -20.16 -5.25
N ASP A 303 -31.82 -20.97 -5.15
CA ASP A 303 -31.93 -22.44 -5.12
C ASP A 303 -32.69 -22.98 -3.90
N ARG A 304 -32.71 -22.25 -2.79
CA ARG A 304 -33.47 -22.61 -1.58
C ARG A 304 -34.98 -22.33 -1.67
N LYS A 305 -35.43 -21.60 -2.69
CA LYS A 305 -36.87 -21.29 -2.84
C LYS A 305 -37.65 -22.59 -3.09
N PRO A 306 -38.93 -22.66 -2.68
CA PRO A 306 -39.76 -23.82 -2.95
C PRO A 306 -39.75 -24.19 -4.45
N GLY A 307 -39.44 -25.45 -4.76
CA GLY A 307 -39.31 -25.93 -6.15
C GLY A 307 -37.88 -25.95 -6.71
N GLY A 308 -36.87 -25.51 -5.95
CA GLY A 308 -35.46 -25.63 -6.31
C GLY A 308 -34.91 -27.07 -6.25
N SER A 309 -33.78 -27.32 -6.94
CA SER A 309 -33.12 -28.62 -6.91
C SER A 309 -32.34 -28.82 -5.60
N GLY A 310 -32.61 -29.91 -4.88
CA GLY A 310 -31.89 -30.24 -3.64
C GLY A 310 -30.37 -30.41 -3.83
N LEU A 311 -29.92 -30.84 -5.01
CA LEU A 311 -28.49 -30.90 -5.34
C LEU A 311 -27.85 -29.51 -5.45
N GLN A 312 -28.56 -28.55 -6.03
CA GLN A 312 -28.07 -27.18 -6.17
C GLN A 312 -28.08 -26.46 -4.82
N ASP A 313 -29.10 -26.68 -3.98
CA ASP A 313 -29.16 -26.13 -2.62
C ASP A 313 -28.04 -26.69 -1.73
N THR A 314 -27.81 -28.01 -1.74
CA THR A 314 -26.71 -28.64 -1.00
C THR A 314 -25.33 -28.15 -1.46
N ALA A 315 -25.12 -28.00 -2.77
CA ALA A 315 -23.89 -27.40 -3.30
C ALA A 315 -23.72 -25.94 -2.85
N GLY A 316 -24.80 -25.17 -2.83
CA GLY A 316 -24.82 -23.80 -2.33
C GLY A 316 -24.42 -23.70 -0.86
N TRP A 317 -24.94 -24.58 0.00
CA TRP A 317 -24.54 -24.66 1.42
C TRP A 317 -23.08 -25.08 1.61
N ALA A 318 -22.60 -26.04 0.81
CA ALA A 318 -21.20 -26.43 0.85
C ALA A 318 -20.27 -25.24 0.49
N LEU A 319 -20.63 -24.47 -0.54
CA LEU A 319 -19.88 -23.27 -0.94
C LEU A 319 -19.93 -22.17 0.11
N LEU A 320 -21.11 -21.89 0.69
CA LEU A 320 -21.23 -20.93 1.80
C LEU A 320 -20.38 -21.34 3.01
N THR A 321 -20.32 -22.64 3.31
CA THR A 321 -19.47 -23.17 4.38
C THR A 321 -17.98 -22.96 4.07
N LEU A 322 -17.56 -23.24 2.84
CA LEU A 322 -16.18 -22.99 2.38
C LEU A 322 -15.82 -21.50 2.41
N LEU A 323 -16.75 -20.62 2.04
CA LEU A 323 -16.60 -19.17 2.13
C LEU A 323 -16.40 -18.71 3.58
N CYS A 324 -17.26 -19.17 4.50
CA CYS A 324 -17.13 -18.87 5.92
C CYS A 324 -15.80 -19.38 6.50
N ALA A 325 -15.41 -20.62 6.18
CA ALA A 325 -14.13 -21.17 6.61
C ALA A 325 -12.93 -20.39 6.06
N GLY A 326 -13.00 -20.00 4.78
CA GLY A 326 -11.99 -19.16 4.13
C GLY A 326 -11.89 -17.78 4.78
N ALA A 327 -13.02 -17.13 5.07
CA ALA A 327 -13.07 -15.83 5.74
C ALA A 327 -12.47 -15.90 7.15
N VAL A 328 -12.81 -16.94 7.93
CA VAL A 328 -12.22 -17.19 9.25
C VAL A 328 -10.71 -17.39 9.14
N MET A 329 -10.24 -18.15 8.15
CA MET A 329 -8.81 -18.36 7.92
C MET A 329 -8.08 -17.07 7.55
N VAL A 330 -8.65 -16.23 6.68
CA VAL A 330 -8.10 -14.91 6.34
C VAL A 330 -7.96 -14.05 7.60
N VAL A 331 -9.01 -13.94 8.40
CA VAL A 331 -8.98 -13.17 9.65
C VAL A 331 -7.96 -13.77 10.62
N ALA A 332 -7.90 -15.09 10.76
CA ALA A 332 -6.92 -15.77 11.60
C ALA A 332 -5.48 -15.46 11.15
N VAL A 333 -5.19 -15.46 9.85
CA VAL A 333 -3.86 -15.12 9.32
C VAL A 333 -3.49 -13.67 9.62
N VAL A 334 -4.44 -12.74 9.50
CA VAL A 334 -4.22 -11.31 9.87
C VAL A 334 -4.00 -11.15 11.37
N CYS A 335 -4.74 -11.91 12.18
CA CYS A 335 -4.61 -11.92 13.64
C CYS A 335 -3.32 -12.58 14.13
N TYR A 336 -2.82 -13.61 13.44
CA TYR A 336 -1.73 -14.44 13.91
C TYR A 336 -0.36 -13.77 13.74
N ARG A 337 0.32 -13.52 14.87
CA ARG A 337 1.69 -13.00 15.05
C ARG A 337 2.06 -11.74 14.24
N GLY A 338 2.35 -10.66 14.96
CA GLY A 338 2.90 -9.42 14.40
C GLY A 338 4.41 -9.52 14.14
N ARG A 339 4.95 -8.44 13.56
CA ARG A 339 6.38 -8.22 13.36
C ARG A 339 7.13 -8.23 14.71
N SER A 340 8.31 -8.82 14.74
CA SER A 340 9.27 -8.64 15.84
C SER A 340 10.29 -7.60 15.40
N GLU A 341 10.41 -6.50 16.14
CA GLU A 341 11.42 -5.47 15.82
C GLU A 341 12.85 -5.96 16.12
N THR A 342 13.00 -6.88 17.07
CA THR A 342 14.31 -7.37 17.56
C THR A 342 14.91 -8.52 16.77
N LYS A 343 14.12 -9.26 15.99
CA LYS A 343 14.57 -10.49 15.31
C LYS A 343 14.22 -10.44 13.83
N VAL A 344 15.20 -10.76 12.99
CA VAL A 344 14.99 -10.96 11.55
C VAL A 344 14.22 -12.27 11.35
N ASP A 345 13.04 -12.21 10.75
CA ASP A 345 12.19 -13.39 10.49
C ASP A 345 12.23 -13.76 9.00
N GLY A 346 13.12 -14.69 8.66
CA GLY A 346 13.34 -15.17 7.29
C GLY A 346 12.48 -16.38 6.88
N GLU A 347 11.81 -17.05 7.83
CA GLU A 347 11.06 -18.27 7.54
C GLU A 347 9.70 -17.94 6.89
N LEU A 348 9.63 -18.13 5.58
CA LEU A 348 8.36 -18.01 4.86
C LEU A 348 7.51 -19.26 5.12
N ASP A 349 6.33 -19.05 5.70
CA ASP A 349 5.28 -20.07 5.75
C ASP A 349 4.69 -20.24 4.34
N ARG A 350 5.41 -21.01 3.52
CA ARG A 350 5.08 -21.19 2.10
C ARG A 350 3.69 -21.79 1.94
N ILE A 351 3.29 -22.68 2.84
CA ILE A 351 1.96 -23.30 2.84
C ILE A 351 0.91 -22.21 3.02
N THR A 352 0.98 -21.38 4.05
CA THR A 352 -0.01 -20.31 4.25
C THR A 352 0.01 -19.30 3.09
N ILE A 353 1.19 -18.93 2.59
CA ILE A 353 1.34 -17.89 1.56
C ILE A 353 0.81 -18.36 0.19
N THR A 354 0.97 -19.63 -0.17
CA THR A 354 0.51 -20.15 -1.48
C THR A 354 -0.84 -20.85 -1.41
N ALA A 355 -1.10 -21.64 -0.36
CA ALA A 355 -2.32 -22.43 -0.26
C ALA A 355 -3.55 -21.56 0.03
N LEU A 356 -3.43 -20.50 0.82
CA LEU A 356 -4.60 -19.65 1.14
C LEU A 356 -5.15 -18.91 -0.10
N PRO A 357 -4.36 -18.17 -0.89
CA PRO A 357 -4.86 -17.57 -2.12
C PRO A 357 -5.29 -18.61 -3.16
N GLY A 358 -4.57 -19.74 -3.25
CA GLY A 358 -4.93 -20.84 -4.15
C GLY A 358 -6.27 -21.48 -3.81
N ALA A 359 -6.53 -21.72 -2.53
CA ALA A 359 -7.81 -22.25 -2.04
C ALA A 359 -8.95 -21.24 -2.26
N ALA A 360 -8.71 -19.95 -1.99
CA ALA A 360 -9.70 -18.91 -2.26
C ALA A 360 -10.03 -18.78 -3.75
N LEU A 361 -9.04 -18.91 -4.63
CA LEU A 361 -9.23 -18.93 -6.08
C LEU A 361 -10.00 -20.18 -6.52
N ALA A 362 -9.72 -21.35 -5.94
CA ALA A 362 -10.49 -22.56 -6.18
C ALA A 362 -11.95 -22.40 -5.75
N VAL A 363 -12.22 -21.82 -4.58
CA VAL A 363 -13.58 -21.50 -4.13
C VAL A 363 -14.28 -20.54 -5.10
N LEU A 364 -13.57 -19.51 -5.59
CA LEU A 364 -14.10 -18.62 -6.63
C LEU A 364 -14.42 -19.37 -7.93
N ALA A 365 -13.51 -20.23 -8.41
CA ALA A 365 -13.76 -21.03 -9.61
C ALA A 365 -14.99 -21.95 -9.44
N LEU A 366 -15.12 -22.62 -8.29
CA LEU A 366 -16.31 -23.42 -7.97
C LEU A 366 -17.58 -22.55 -7.90
N SER A 367 -17.49 -21.34 -7.36
CA SER A 367 -18.62 -20.39 -7.31
C SER A 367 -19.04 -19.93 -8.71
N VAL A 368 -18.09 -19.72 -9.62
CA VAL A 368 -18.35 -19.41 -11.04
C VAL A 368 -19.05 -20.57 -11.73
N LEU A 369 -18.59 -21.80 -11.52
CA LEU A 369 -19.23 -23.00 -12.07
C LEU A 369 -20.64 -23.20 -11.50
N TYR A 370 -20.81 -23.01 -10.19
CA TYR A 370 -22.09 -23.10 -9.51
C TYR A 370 -23.08 -22.03 -9.99
N ALA A 371 -22.64 -20.78 -10.17
CA ALA A 371 -23.45 -19.72 -10.74
C ALA A 371 -23.81 -20.00 -12.21
N GLY A 372 -22.88 -20.56 -12.99
CA GLY A 372 -23.11 -20.93 -14.39
C GLY A 372 -24.03 -22.14 -14.61
N TRP A 373 -24.32 -22.91 -13.55
CA TRP A 373 -25.23 -24.05 -13.61
C TRP A 373 -26.62 -23.60 -14.09
N SER A 374 -27.14 -24.26 -15.12
CA SER A 374 -28.43 -23.93 -15.72
C SER A 374 -29.57 -23.89 -14.70
N ARG A 375 -30.31 -22.78 -14.68
CA ARG A 375 -31.51 -22.55 -13.85
C ARG A 375 -32.63 -21.98 -14.72
N PRO A 376 -33.42 -22.85 -15.39
CA PRO A 376 -34.53 -22.40 -16.22
C PRO A 376 -35.56 -21.63 -15.39
N GLY A 377 -36.07 -20.52 -15.93
CA GLY A 377 -37.08 -19.69 -15.25
C GLY A 377 -36.52 -18.71 -14.21
N TRP A 378 -35.21 -18.67 -13.97
CA TRP A 378 -34.62 -17.64 -13.12
C TRP A 378 -34.58 -16.29 -13.86
N VAL A 379 -35.24 -15.29 -13.28
CA VAL A 379 -35.29 -13.92 -13.80
C VAL A 379 -34.58 -12.97 -12.83
N SER A 380 -33.77 -12.07 -13.38
CA SER A 380 -33.18 -10.94 -12.66
C SER A 380 -34.26 -9.88 -12.42
N THR A 381 -34.53 -9.57 -11.16
CA THR A 381 -35.50 -8.55 -10.74
C THR A 381 -34.85 -7.70 -9.65
N ASP A 382 -35.19 -6.42 -9.61
CA ASP A 382 -34.66 -5.44 -8.66
C ASP A 382 -33.12 -5.47 -8.57
N GLN A 383 -32.58 -5.19 -7.39
CA GLN A 383 -31.15 -5.26 -7.10
C GLN A 383 -30.72 -6.70 -6.78
N LEU A 384 -29.44 -7.01 -7.02
CA LEU A 384 -28.85 -8.29 -6.67
C LEU A 384 -28.98 -8.57 -5.16
N PRO A 385 -29.49 -9.75 -4.74
CA PRO A 385 -29.55 -10.10 -3.33
C PRO A 385 -28.17 -10.10 -2.67
N GLY A 386 -28.01 -9.32 -1.59
CA GLY A 386 -26.74 -9.21 -0.86
C GLY A 386 -26.38 -7.80 -0.39
N ASN A 387 -27.16 -6.78 -0.78
CA ASN A 387 -26.88 -5.36 -0.50
C ASN A 387 -26.74 -5.00 0.99
N GLU A 388 -27.35 -5.79 1.88
CA GLU A 388 -27.19 -5.66 3.33
C GLU A 388 -25.73 -5.83 3.80
N ALA A 389 -24.88 -6.50 2.99
CA ALA A 389 -23.47 -6.66 3.27
C ALA A 389 -22.73 -5.31 3.41
N PHE A 390 -23.09 -4.29 2.64
CA PHE A 390 -22.48 -2.96 2.78
C PHE A 390 -22.79 -2.32 4.15
N CYS A 391 -24.00 -2.52 4.66
CA CYS A 391 -24.38 -2.08 6.01
C CYS A 391 -23.57 -2.84 7.08
N ALA A 392 -23.45 -4.17 6.94
CA ALA A 392 -22.65 -4.99 7.85
C ALA A 392 -21.16 -4.58 7.85
N ILE A 393 -20.60 -4.29 6.67
CA ILE A 393 -19.23 -3.77 6.52
C ILE A 393 -19.10 -2.41 7.23
N ALA A 394 -20.03 -1.47 7.01
CA ALA A 394 -20.00 -0.16 7.64
C ALA A 394 -20.05 -0.24 9.18
N ILE A 395 -20.91 -1.11 9.73
CA ILE A 395 -20.99 -1.36 11.17
C ILE A 395 -19.68 -1.96 11.69
N GLY A 396 -19.13 -2.95 10.99
CA GLY A 396 -17.85 -3.57 11.34
C GLY A 396 -16.69 -2.58 11.36
N VAL A 397 -16.60 -1.71 10.35
CA VAL A 397 -15.62 -0.61 10.30
C VAL A 397 -15.80 0.34 11.49
N GLY A 398 -17.03 0.73 11.80
CA GLY A 398 -17.33 1.58 12.95
C GLY A 398 -16.83 0.96 14.27
N ALA A 399 -17.13 -0.32 14.48
CA ALA A 399 -16.67 -1.06 15.66
C ALA A 399 -15.13 -1.14 15.74
N LEU A 400 -14.45 -1.40 14.62
CA LEU A 400 -12.98 -1.41 14.54
C LEU A 400 -12.39 -0.04 14.91
N ILE A 401 -12.94 1.05 14.36
CA ILE A 401 -12.47 2.42 14.61
C ILE A 401 -12.68 2.81 16.07
N VAL A 402 -13.86 2.52 16.64
CA VAL A 402 -14.16 2.81 18.05
C VAL A 402 -13.20 2.05 18.97
N THR A 403 -12.99 0.76 18.71
CA THR A 403 -12.03 -0.05 19.49
C THR A 403 -10.62 0.51 19.37
N MET A 404 -10.23 0.95 18.17
CA MET A 404 -8.92 1.54 17.93
C MET A 404 -8.75 2.88 18.65
N ALA A 405 -9.81 3.70 18.70
CA ALA A 405 -9.85 4.94 19.48
C ALA A 405 -9.71 4.67 20.98
N VAL A 406 -10.38 3.65 21.51
CA VAL A 406 -10.22 3.21 22.91
C VAL A 406 -8.77 2.79 23.18
N CYS A 407 -8.17 1.97 22.32
CA CYS A 407 -6.75 1.61 22.44
C CYS A 407 -5.84 2.85 22.42
N ALA A 408 -6.08 3.78 21.50
CA ALA A 408 -5.30 5.00 21.38
C ALA A 408 -5.39 5.87 22.65
N LEU A 409 -6.59 6.05 23.22
CA LEU A 409 -6.79 6.78 24.46
C LEU A 409 -6.12 6.10 25.66
N VAL A 410 -6.17 4.77 25.74
CA VAL A 410 -5.48 4.00 26.79
C VAL A 410 -3.97 4.16 26.69
N LEU A 411 -3.41 4.14 25.48
CA LEU A 411 -1.98 4.38 25.25
C LEU A 411 -1.60 5.83 25.60
N HIS A 412 -2.37 6.81 25.11
CA HIS A 412 -2.13 8.24 25.37
C HIS A 412 -2.16 8.57 26.86
N ARG A 413 -3.12 8.03 27.62
CA ARG A 413 -3.19 8.22 29.08
C ARG A 413 -2.01 7.61 29.83
N ALA A 414 -1.38 6.57 29.29
CA ALA A 414 -0.26 5.90 29.94
C ALA A 414 1.06 6.68 29.77
N ALA A 415 1.23 7.39 28.67
CA ALA A 415 2.39 8.23 28.39
C ALA A 415 1.94 9.54 27.69
N PRO A 416 1.38 10.49 28.45
CA PRO A 416 0.90 11.76 27.89
C PRO A 416 2.09 12.59 27.39
N GLY A 417 2.33 12.54 26.09
CA GLY A 417 3.35 13.33 25.40
C GLY A 417 2.75 14.24 24.33
N ARG A 418 3.62 14.93 23.57
CA ARG A 418 3.25 15.74 22.40
C ARG A 418 2.69 14.87 21.27
N THR A 419 1.44 14.46 21.42
CA THR A 419 0.72 13.61 20.47
C THR A 419 -0.43 14.40 19.83
N PRO A 420 -0.56 14.39 18.50
CA PRO A 420 -1.65 15.10 17.82
C PRO A 420 -3.02 14.56 18.23
N LEU A 421 -4.01 15.45 18.31
CA LEU A 421 -5.41 15.14 18.66
C LEU A 421 -5.56 14.33 19.95
N TYR A 422 -4.75 14.61 20.98
CA TYR A 422 -4.78 13.87 22.25
C TYR A 422 -4.66 12.35 22.07
N GLY A 423 -3.84 11.93 21.10
CA GLY A 423 -3.61 10.54 20.73
C GLY A 423 -4.60 9.94 19.73
N LEU A 424 -5.65 10.66 19.33
CA LEU A 424 -6.68 10.18 18.39
C LEU A 424 -6.33 10.35 16.91
N ALA A 425 -5.12 10.83 16.58
CA ALA A 425 -4.71 11.04 15.19
C ALA A 425 -4.79 9.79 14.33
N GLY A 426 -4.34 8.64 14.84
CA GLY A 426 -4.44 7.37 14.12
C GLY A 426 -5.88 6.93 13.82
N PRO A 427 -6.80 6.91 14.82
CA PRO A 427 -8.24 6.73 14.59
C PRO A 427 -8.86 7.72 13.60
N ALA A 428 -8.54 9.00 13.69
CA ALA A 428 -9.04 10.00 12.75
C ALA A 428 -8.58 9.71 11.31
N VAL A 429 -7.33 9.30 11.13
CA VAL A 429 -6.79 8.92 9.83
C VAL A 429 -7.39 7.61 9.31
N ALA A 430 -7.72 6.66 10.18
CA ALA A 430 -8.46 5.46 9.77
C ALA A 430 -9.90 5.78 9.33
N VAL A 431 -10.60 6.71 10.02
CA VAL A 431 -11.90 7.22 9.57
C VAL A 431 -11.76 7.84 8.17
N LEU A 432 -10.73 8.66 7.95
CA LEU A 432 -10.47 9.27 6.66
C LEU A 432 -10.22 8.22 5.57
N ALA A 433 -9.39 7.21 5.85
CA ALA A 433 -9.13 6.10 4.92
C ALA A 433 -10.41 5.35 4.55
N CYS A 434 -11.21 4.96 5.54
CA CYS A 434 -12.49 4.27 5.33
C CYS A 434 -13.49 5.14 4.57
N GLY A 435 -13.58 6.42 4.90
CA GLY A 435 -14.43 7.39 4.20
C GLY A 435 -14.04 7.55 2.73
N LEU A 436 -12.74 7.66 2.44
CA LEU A 436 -12.23 7.70 1.06
C LEU A 436 -12.57 6.42 0.30
N GLY A 437 -12.40 5.25 0.91
CA GLY A 437 -12.77 3.97 0.30
C GLY A 437 -14.28 3.86 0.02
N ALA A 438 -15.11 4.28 0.98
CA ALA A 438 -16.57 4.26 0.88
C ALA A 438 -17.09 5.22 -0.20
N VAL A 439 -16.52 6.42 -0.27
CA VAL A 439 -16.82 7.42 -1.30
C VAL A 439 -16.35 6.98 -2.67
N LEU A 440 -15.18 6.34 -2.77
CA LEU A 440 -14.70 5.78 -4.03
C LEU A 440 -15.66 4.69 -4.54
N ALA A 441 -16.03 3.74 -3.68
CA ALA A 441 -16.96 2.66 -4.04
C ALA A 441 -18.36 3.22 -4.42
N GLY A 442 -18.93 4.08 -3.58
CA GLY A 442 -20.26 4.66 -3.82
C GLY A 442 -20.30 5.62 -5.02
N GLY A 443 -19.29 6.47 -5.17
CA GLY A 443 -19.18 7.41 -6.28
C GLY A 443 -18.98 6.71 -7.63
N VAL A 444 -18.17 5.65 -7.69
CA VAL A 444 -18.01 4.84 -8.91
C VAL A 444 -19.31 4.10 -9.22
N ALA A 445 -19.94 3.44 -8.24
CA ALA A 445 -21.20 2.73 -8.44
C ALA A 445 -22.31 3.67 -8.95
N GLN A 446 -22.47 4.83 -8.32
CA GLN A 446 -23.45 5.84 -8.74
C GLN A 446 -23.16 6.35 -10.16
N ARG A 447 -21.90 6.68 -10.48
CA ARG A 447 -21.54 7.18 -11.82
C ARG A 447 -21.76 6.15 -12.91
N PHE A 448 -21.51 4.88 -12.64
CA PHE A 448 -21.79 3.80 -13.58
C PHE A 448 -23.29 3.56 -13.72
N ALA A 449 -24.07 3.62 -12.64
CA ALA A 449 -25.53 3.53 -12.69
C ALA A 449 -26.11 4.66 -13.57
N ASP A 450 -25.77 5.91 -13.29
CA ASP A 450 -26.22 7.08 -14.07
C ASP A 450 -25.83 6.97 -15.56
N TRP A 451 -24.64 6.44 -15.85
CA TRP A 451 -24.17 6.22 -17.22
C TRP A 451 -24.94 5.11 -17.94
N LEU A 452 -25.25 4.00 -17.25
CA LEU A 452 -26.02 2.91 -17.82
C LEU A 452 -27.48 3.31 -18.09
N ASP A 453 -28.04 4.15 -17.22
CA ASP A 453 -29.41 4.66 -17.30
C ASP A 453 -29.61 5.73 -18.39
N GLY A 454 -28.54 6.20 -19.03
CA GLY A 454 -28.61 7.01 -20.25
C GLY A 454 -29.07 8.46 -20.06
N GLY A 455 -29.04 8.98 -18.83
CA GLY A 455 -29.39 10.38 -18.52
C GLY A 455 -30.85 10.61 -18.10
N GLY A 456 -31.59 9.57 -17.72
CA GLY A 456 -32.89 9.70 -17.06
C GLY A 456 -32.81 10.51 -15.76
N THR A 457 -33.93 11.11 -15.34
CA THR A 457 -34.02 11.80 -14.05
C THR A 457 -33.80 10.78 -12.92
N PRO A 458 -32.83 10.98 -12.01
CA PRO A 458 -32.60 10.02 -10.93
C PRO A 458 -33.88 9.77 -10.12
N GLY A 459 -34.36 8.52 -10.11
CA GLY A 459 -35.57 8.11 -9.38
C GLY A 459 -36.88 8.15 -10.18
N GLU A 460 -36.87 8.50 -11.47
CA GLU A 460 -38.03 8.36 -12.36
C GLU A 460 -37.88 7.11 -13.25
N GLY A 461 -38.68 6.07 -12.97
CA GLY A 461 -38.71 4.79 -13.72
C GLY A 461 -38.07 3.62 -12.95
N PRO A 462 -38.14 2.38 -13.47
CA PRO A 462 -37.39 1.24 -12.97
C PRO A 462 -35.90 1.40 -13.35
N GLY A 463 -35.26 2.45 -12.82
CA GLY A 463 -33.90 2.85 -13.15
C GLY A 463 -32.87 1.96 -12.48
N ILE A 464 -31.69 1.88 -13.11
CA ILE A 464 -30.53 1.18 -12.54
C ILE A 464 -30.05 1.98 -11.33
N ALA A 465 -29.98 1.33 -10.17
CA ALA A 465 -29.64 2.01 -8.93
C ALA A 465 -28.72 1.15 -8.06
N PRO A 466 -27.64 1.74 -7.51
CA PRO A 466 -26.82 1.07 -6.52
C PRO A 466 -27.55 0.94 -5.17
N PRO A 467 -27.05 0.13 -4.24
CA PRO A 467 -27.55 0.05 -2.87
C PRO A 467 -27.69 1.43 -2.23
N VAL A 468 -28.79 1.63 -1.50
CA VAL A 468 -29.12 2.91 -0.84
C VAL A 468 -27.94 3.47 -0.04
N LEU A 469 -27.22 2.62 0.70
CA LEU A 469 -26.07 3.04 1.49
C LEU A 469 -24.94 3.64 0.61
N LEU A 470 -24.67 3.07 -0.56
CA LEU A 470 -23.66 3.59 -1.49
C LEU A 470 -24.09 4.94 -2.06
N THR A 471 -25.37 5.12 -2.36
CA THR A 471 -25.93 6.42 -2.75
C THR A 471 -25.74 7.46 -1.66
N TRP A 472 -26.07 7.14 -0.39
CA TRP A 472 -25.81 8.03 0.76
C TRP A 472 -24.34 8.39 0.88
N LEU A 473 -23.43 7.43 0.72
CA LEU A 473 -21.98 7.69 0.76
C LEU A 473 -21.52 8.61 -0.37
N ALA A 474 -22.09 8.49 -1.57
CA ALA A 474 -21.82 9.40 -2.67
C ALA A 474 -22.26 10.84 -2.38
N THR A 475 -23.36 11.04 -1.62
CA THR A 475 -23.79 12.40 -1.21
C THR A 475 -22.81 13.11 -0.28
N ALA A 476 -21.86 12.39 0.35
CA ALA A 476 -20.80 13.00 1.16
C ALA A 476 -19.70 13.66 0.31
N ILE A 477 -19.62 13.40 -1.00
CA ILE A 477 -18.57 13.93 -1.89
C ILE A 477 -18.53 15.48 -1.87
N PRO A 478 -19.63 16.22 -2.08
CA PRO A 478 -19.58 17.68 -2.06
C PRO A 478 -19.15 18.25 -0.71
N ALA A 479 -19.61 17.63 0.40
CA ALA A 479 -19.21 18.04 1.74
C ALA A 479 -17.71 17.82 1.99
N LEU A 480 -17.16 16.70 1.52
CA LEU A 480 -15.72 16.42 1.58
C LEU A 480 -14.89 17.40 0.74
N LEU A 481 -15.35 17.72 -0.48
CA LEU A 481 -14.71 18.72 -1.33
C LEU A 481 -14.73 20.10 -0.66
N LEU A 482 -15.85 20.50 -0.06
CA LEU A 482 -15.96 21.74 0.69
C LEU A 482 -15.00 21.75 1.89
N ALA A 483 -14.95 20.66 2.67
CA ALA A 483 -14.02 20.54 3.79
C ALA A 483 -12.55 20.66 3.34
N LEU A 484 -12.19 20.03 2.21
CA LEU A 484 -10.86 20.13 1.61
C LEU A 484 -10.54 21.56 1.18
N VAL A 485 -11.48 22.26 0.53
CA VAL A 485 -11.33 23.67 0.15
C VAL A 485 -11.15 24.56 1.38
N VAL A 486 -11.93 24.35 2.43
CA VAL A 486 -11.79 25.09 3.70
C VAL A 486 -10.43 24.83 4.34
N LEU A 487 -9.96 23.59 4.39
CA LEU A 487 -8.63 23.25 4.92
C LEU A 487 -7.51 23.89 4.08
N LEU A 488 -7.60 23.82 2.75
CA LEU A 488 -6.66 24.48 1.85
C LEU A 488 -6.64 25.99 2.07
N LEU A 489 -7.81 26.61 2.27
CA LEU A 489 -7.92 28.04 2.58
C LEU A 489 -7.27 28.37 3.92
N ILE A 490 -7.54 27.59 4.98
CA ILE A 490 -6.94 27.75 6.30
C ILE A 490 -5.41 27.68 6.21
N PHE A 491 -4.87 26.66 5.54
CA PHE A 491 -3.43 26.50 5.38
C PHE A 491 -2.81 27.61 4.54
N THR A 492 -3.46 28.01 3.45
CA THR A 492 -3.01 29.11 2.59
C THR A 492 -2.96 30.43 3.35
N VAL A 493 -4.02 30.76 4.09
CA VAL A 493 -4.09 31.95 4.94
C VAL A 493 -3.04 31.88 6.05
N ARG A 494 -2.81 30.71 6.65
CA ARG A 494 -1.78 30.53 7.68
C ARG A 494 -0.38 30.76 7.12
N VAL A 495 -0.03 30.14 5.98
CA VAL A 495 1.26 30.35 5.31
C VAL A 495 1.44 31.81 4.95
N TRP A 496 0.41 32.46 4.40
CA TRP A 496 0.45 33.87 4.05
C TRP A 496 0.71 34.75 5.29
N ARG A 497 0.00 34.51 6.40
CA ARG A 497 0.20 35.24 7.67
C ARG A 497 1.61 35.03 8.23
N VAL A 498 2.10 33.79 8.28
CA VAL A 498 3.44 33.48 8.80
C VAL A 498 4.53 34.09 7.92
N ARG A 499 4.42 33.95 6.59
CA ARG A 499 5.35 34.56 5.63
C ARG A 499 5.43 36.07 5.82
N ASN A 500 4.28 36.75 5.93
CA ASN A 500 4.25 38.20 6.08
C ASN A 500 4.82 38.66 7.43
N ARG A 501 4.71 37.84 8.48
CA ARG A 501 5.35 38.10 9.79
C ARG A 501 6.87 37.91 9.76
N LEU A 502 7.36 36.91 9.01
CA LEU A 502 8.79 36.61 8.87
C LEU A 502 9.52 37.57 7.93
N LEU A 503 8.83 38.13 6.94
CA LEU A 503 9.42 38.99 5.92
C LEU A 503 10.36 40.08 6.48
N PRO A 504 9.98 40.87 7.50
CA PRO A 504 10.84 41.94 8.02
C PRO A 504 12.05 41.42 8.83
N THR A 505 11.99 40.21 9.41
CA THR A 505 13.04 39.71 10.31
C THR A 505 14.09 38.84 9.63
N ILE A 506 13.88 38.47 8.36
CA ILE A 506 14.78 37.53 7.65
C ILE A 506 16.20 38.11 7.53
N MET A 507 16.32 39.42 7.27
CA MET A 507 17.63 40.05 7.08
C MET A 507 18.43 40.16 8.38
N ASP A 508 17.78 40.08 9.55
CA ASP A 508 18.45 40.10 10.85
C ASP A 508 19.40 38.89 11.02
N GLY A 509 19.11 37.78 10.32
CA GLY A 509 19.94 36.57 10.33
C GLY A 509 21.10 36.55 9.32
N TYR A 510 21.22 37.57 8.47
CA TYR A 510 22.26 37.65 7.43
C TYR A 510 22.99 39.01 7.47
N PRO A 511 23.73 39.30 8.56
CA PRO A 511 24.44 40.57 8.69
C PRO A 511 25.49 40.72 7.58
N GLY A 512 25.47 41.86 6.88
CA GLY A 512 26.43 42.19 5.82
C GLY A 512 25.98 41.81 4.39
N GLU A 513 24.91 41.04 4.25
CA GLU A 513 24.33 40.71 2.94
C GLU A 513 23.42 41.85 2.42
N ARG A 514 23.44 42.11 1.11
CA ARG A 514 22.59 43.13 0.51
C ARG A 514 21.12 42.66 0.48
N PRO A 515 20.14 43.50 0.88
CA PRO A 515 18.73 43.12 0.83
C PRO A 515 18.28 42.82 -0.61
N ASP A 516 17.88 41.58 -0.86
CA ASP A 516 17.22 41.17 -2.11
C ASP A 516 15.76 40.77 -1.80
N PRO A 517 14.78 41.58 -2.23
CA PRO A 517 13.37 41.34 -1.91
C PRO A 517 12.83 40.02 -2.49
N VAL A 518 13.41 39.52 -3.59
CA VAL A 518 13.02 38.25 -4.20
C VAL A 518 13.55 37.09 -3.36
N ARG A 519 14.84 37.11 -3.01
CA ARG A 519 15.48 36.11 -2.13
C ARG A 519 14.81 36.08 -0.76
N THR A 520 14.59 37.23 -0.13
CA THR A 520 13.92 37.35 1.18
C THR A 520 12.50 36.78 1.16
N ARG A 521 11.69 37.09 0.13
CA ARG A 521 10.34 36.51 -0.03
C ARG A 521 10.38 35.01 -0.23
N ARG A 522 11.37 34.49 -0.98
CA ARG A 522 11.55 33.06 -1.20
C ARG A 522 11.90 32.33 0.09
N ILE A 523 12.85 32.84 0.86
CA ILE A 523 13.25 32.29 2.17
C ILE A 523 12.03 32.28 3.11
N ALA A 524 11.36 33.41 3.30
CA ALA A 524 10.19 33.51 4.18
C ALA A 524 9.05 32.59 3.73
N GLY A 525 8.81 32.46 2.43
CA GLY A 525 7.82 31.55 1.87
C GLY A 525 8.17 30.07 2.06
N THR A 526 9.45 29.72 2.00
CA THR A 526 9.92 28.36 2.29
C THR A 526 9.80 28.04 3.78
N ILE A 527 10.25 28.93 4.67
CA ILE A 527 10.11 28.75 6.13
C ILE A 527 8.63 28.65 6.53
N ALA A 528 7.77 29.52 6.01
CA ALA A 528 6.33 29.51 6.33
C ALA A 528 5.63 28.22 5.89
N ARG A 529 6.00 27.65 4.73
CA ARG A 529 5.49 26.36 4.25
C ARG A 529 6.03 25.20 5.08
N ALA A 530 7.32 25.21 5.43
CA ALA A 530 7.92 24.22 6.31
C ALA A 530 7.26 24.23 7.72
N GLY A 531 6.93 25.41 8.25
CA GLY A 531 6.26 25.53 9.55
C GLY A 531 4.84 24.94 9.61
N LEU A 532 4.21 24.60 8.48
CA LEU A 532 2.91 23.92 8.48
C LEU A 532 3.00 22.53 9.11
N THR A 533 4.09 21.79 8.88
CA THR A 533 4.29 20.46 9.47
C THR A 533 4.62 20.52 10.95
N ASP A 534 5.36 21.55 11.38
CA ASP A 534 5.71 21.74 12.80
C ASP A 534 4.50 22.11 13.65
N SER A 535 3.57 22.83 13.06
CA SER A 535 2.33 23.33 13.68
C SER A 535 1.28 22.26 14.00
N ALA A 536 1.39 21.07 13.39
CA ALA A 536 0.51 19.94 13.71
C ALA A 536 0.88 19.26 15.04
N ARG A 537 2.06 19.60 15.59
CA ARG A 537 2.44 19.31 16.97
C ARG A 537 1.75 20.37 17.84
N GLY A 538 0.80 19.92 18.68
CA GLY A 538 -0.11 20.76 19.45
C GLY A 538 0.52 22.08 19.91
N SER A 539 -0.09 23.19 19.49
CA SER A 539 0.29 24.53 19.89
C SER A 539 0.03 24.72 21.39
N SER A 540 1.08 24.67 22.20
CA SER A 540 1.13 25.39 23.46
C SER A 540 2.56 25.85 23.75
N ALA A 541 2.69 27.18 23.81
CA ALA A 541 3.82 28.02 24.19
C ALA A 541 4.98 28.18 23.17
N PRO A 542 5.29 29.43 22.76
CA PRO A 542 6.58 29.73 22.14
C PRO A 542 7.67 29.57 23.20
N SER A 543 8.66 28.73 22.93
CA SER A 543 9.94 28.80 23.61
C SER A 543 10.54 30.17 23.31
N ARG A 544 10.58 31.03 24.32
CA ARG A 544 11.50 32.17 24.33
C ARG A 544 12.90 31.57 24.41
N CYS A 545 13.66 31.67 23.32
CA CYS A 545 15.10 31.80 23.40
C CYS A 545 15.42 33.26 23.67
#